data_AF-A0A972Q809-F1
#
_entry.id   AF-A0A972Q809-F1
#
_cell.length_a   1.000
_cell.length_b   1.000
_cell.length_c   1.000
_cell.angle_alpha   90.00
_cell.angle_beta   90.00
_cell.angle_gamma   90.00
#
_symmetry.space_group_name_H-M   'P 1'
#
loop_
_entity.id
_entity.type
_entity.pdbx_description
1 polymer ?
#
loop_
_entity_poly.entity_id
_entity_poly.type
_entity_poly.pdbx_seq_one_letter_code
_entity_poly.pdbx_strand_id
1 'polypeptide(L)'
;MDKPLQRAQKISGTLVRELQPALTSVYLFGSAARDEYIPGRSDLNLLLIFDELDRNSLKKTSVLQREIRRRSHIDVPDRGIPSHFPRHLPPGTAGYEA
;
A
#
# COMPACT_ATOMS: atom_id res chain seq x y z
N MET A 1 -10.96 13.42 12.75
CA MET A 1 -9.98 12.65 11.94
C MET A 1 -10.55 11.27 11.69
N ASP A 2 -10.62 10.83 10.44
CA ASP A 2 -11.02 9.45 10.12
C ASP A 2 -10.02 8.47 10.75
N LYS A 3 -10.52 7.44 11.44
CA LYS A 3 -9.64 6.40 12.01
C LYS A 3 -8.88 5.71 10.86
N PRO A 4 -7.57 5.40 11.00
CA PRO A 4 -6.77 4.79 9.93
C PRO A 4 -7.43 3.56 9.30
N LEU A 5 -8.09 2.74 10.13
CA LEU A 5 -8.86 1.59 9.69
C LEU A 5 -10.04 1.95 8.77
N GLN A 6 -10.80 3.00 9.08
CA GLN A 6 -11.92 3.47 8.24
C GLN A 6 -11.40 3.96 6.88
N ARG A 7 -10.25 4.65 6.88
CA ARG A 7 -9.59 5.08 5.64
C ARG A 7 -9.11 3.89 4.82
N ALA A 8 -8.49 2.89 5.45
CA ALA A 8 -8.11 1.63 4.80
C ALA A 8 -9.31 0.89 4.22
N GLN A 9 -10.43 0.81 4.95
CA GLN A 9 -11.66 0.18 4.47
C GLN A 9 -12.21 0.92 3.23
N LYS A 10 -12.25 2.25 3.25
CA LYS A 10 -12.73 3.06 2.12
C LYS A 10 -11.86 2.88 0.88
N ILE A 11 -10.54 2.90 1.06
CA ILE A 11 -9.58 2.67 -0.04
C ILE A 11 -9.75 1.24 -0.57
N SER A 12 -9.81 0.24 0.30
CA SER A 12 -9.97 -1.16 -0.08
C SER A 12 -11.27 -1.38 -0.86
N GLY A 13 -12.38 -0.79 -0.44
CA GLY A 13 -13.65 -0.85 -1.17
C GLY A 13 -13.56 -0.25 -2.58
N THR A 14 -12.78 0.82 -2.74
CA THR A 14 -12.51 1.40 -4.07
C THR A 14 -11.65 0.46 -4.92
N LEU A 15 -10.58 -0.11 -4.34
CA LEU A 15 -9.69 -1.04 -5.04
C LEU A 15 -10.44 -2.30 -5.50
N VAL A 16 -11.27 -2.89 -4.63
CA VAL A 16 -12.11 -4.05 -4.97
C VAL A 16 -13.02 -3.74 -6.14
N ARG A 17 -13.74 -2.61 -6.10
CA ARG A 17 -14.68 -2.26 -7.17
C ARG A 17 -14.01 -2.05 -8.53
N GLU A 18 -12.83 -1.42 -8.56
CA GLU A 18 -12.18 -1.00 -9.80
C GLU A 18 -11.24 -2.06 -10.40
N LEU A 19 -10.79 -3.01 -9.58
CA LEU A 19 -9.78 -4.02 -9.96
C LEU A 19 -10.35 -5.45 -10.04
N GLN A 20 -11.61 -5.68 -9.65
CA GLN A 20 -12.30 -6.92 -9.97
C GLN A 20 -12.49 -7.08 -11.50
N PRO A 21 -12.53 -8.32 -12.01
CA PRO A 21 -12.43 -9.59 -11.27
C PRO A 21 -10.99 -10.03 -10.94
N ALA A 22 -9.96 -9.36 -11.46
CA ALA A 22 -8.57 -9.79 -11.33
C ALA A 22 -8.03 -9.74 -9.89
N LEU A 23 -8.57 -8.85 -9.06
CA LEU A 23 -8.20 -8.71 -7.66
C LEU A 23 -8.92 -9.74 -6.78
N THR A 24 -8.14 -10.62 -6.15
CA THR A 24 -8.62 -11.67 -5.25
C THR A 24 -8.82 -11.17 -3.83
N SER A 25 -7.86 -10.40 -3.29
CA SER A 25 -7.95 -9.92 -1.90
C SER A 25 -7.10 -8.68 -1.64
N VAL A 26 -7.45 -7.97 -0.57
CA VAL A 26 -6.75 -6.78 -0.06
C VAL A 26 -6.47 -6.98 1.43
N TYR A 27 -5.21 -6.84 1.84
CA TYR A 27 -4.80 -6.93 3.23
C TYR A 27 -4.25 -5.60 3.74
N LEU A 28 -4.69 -5.19 4.92
CA LEU A 28 -4.06 -4.12 5.68
C LEU A 28 -2.90 -4.70 6.49
N PHE A 29 -1.73 -4.08 6.42
CA PHE A 29 -0.57 -4.49 7.20
C PHE A 29 0.21 -3.28 7.75
N GLY A 30 1.22 -3.57 8.58
CA GLY A 30 2.04 -2.55 9.23
C GLY A 30 1.36 -1.92 10.45
N SER A 31 1.78 -0.71 10.83
CA SER A 31 1.38 -0.07 12.09
C SER A 31 -0.13 0.16 12.20
N ALA A 32 -0.82 0.43 11.08
CA ALA A 32 -2.28 0.56 11.05
C ALA A 32 -3.03 -0.75 11.37
N ALA A 33 -2.43 -1.91 11.10
CA ALA A 33 -3.02 -3.21 11.44
C ALA A 33 -2.77 -3.62 12.90
N ARG A 34 -1.81 -2.97 13.58
CA ARG A 34 -1.40 -3.26 14.97
C ARG A 34 -1.86 -2.21 15.97
N ASP A 35 -2.71 -1.27 15.54
CA ASP A 35 -3.13 -0.10 16.33
C ASP A 35 -1.96 0.81 16.78
N GLU A 36 -0.84 0.77 16.07
CA GLU A 36 0.38 1.57 16.31
C GLU A 36 0.51 2.74 15.32
N TYR A 37 -0.57 3.13 14.64
CA TYR A 37 -0.52 4.15 13.60
C TYR A 37 -0.28 5.54 14.18
N ILE A 38 0.78 6.21 13.70
CA ILE A 38 1.12 7.58 14.10
C ILE A 38 0.81 8.54 12.93
N PRO A 39 -0.16 9.46 13.07
CA PRO A 39 -0.46 10.45 12.04
C PRO A 39 0.78 11.26 11.62
N GLY A 40 0.96 11.45 10.30
CA GLY A 40 2.10 12.18 9.74
C GLY A 40 3.45 11.47 9.83
N ARG A 41 3.51 10.26 10.40
CA ARG A 41 4.72 9.42 10.45
C ARG A 41 4.52 8.03 9.86
N SER A 42 3.37 7.42 10.08
CA SER A 42 3.04 6.09 9.57
C SER A 42 2.38 6.17 8.20
N ASP A 43 2.78 5.26 7.32
CA ASP A 43 2.08 5.00 6.07
C ASP A 43 0.93 4.01 6.28
N LEU A 44 -0.07 4.10 5.39
CA LEU A 44 -1.14 3.12 5.30
C LEU A 44 -0.75 2.07 4.25
N ASN A 45 -0.38 0.87 4.70
CA ASN A 45 0.15 -0.17 3.83
C ASN A 45 -0.93 -1.19 3.46
N LEU A 46 -1.17 -1.36 2.16
CA LEU A 46 -2.11 -2.33 1.62
C LEU A 46 -1.40 -3.30 0.69
N LEU A 47 -1.64 -4.60 0.88
CA LEU A 47 -1.17 -5.67 0.00
C LEU A 47 -2.34 -6.12 -0.87
N LEU A 48 -2.12 -6.16 -2.18
CA LEU A 48 -3.11 -6.57 -3.17
C LEU A 48 -2.70 -7.90 -3.77
N ILE A 49 -3.60 -8.89 -3.70
CA ILE A 49 -3.39 -10.21 -4.29
C ILE A 49 -4.28 -10.32 -5.52
N PHE A 50 -3.66 -10.60 -6.66
CA PHE A 50 -4.34 -10.82 -7.93
C PHE A 50 -4.21 -12.29 -8.33
N ASP A 51 -5.23 -12.80 -9.01
CA ASP A 51 -5.18 -14.14 -9.61
C ASP A 51 -4.24 -14.13 -10.82
N GLU A 52 -4.41 -13.12 -11.68
CA GLU A 52 -3.49 -12.80 -12.77
C GLU A 52 -3.18 -11.30 -12.78
N LEU A 53 -1.90 -10.95 -12.94
CA LEU A 53 -1.45 -9.57 -13.00
C LEU A 53 -0.97 -9.22 -14.41
N ASP A 54 -1.79 -8.45 -15.13
CA ASP A 54 -1.47 -7.96 -16.48
C ASP A 54 -1.09 -6.47 -16.51
N ARG A 55 -0.65 -5.99 -17.68
CA ARG A 55 -0.30 -4.57 -17.87
C ARG A 55 -1.46 -3.63 -17.60
N ASN A 56 -2.69 -4.06 -17.88
CA ASN A 56 -3.88 -3.24 -17.67
C ASN A 56 -4.15 -3.04 -16.17
N SER A 57 -4.03 -4.11 -15.37
CA SER A 57 -4.19 -4.11 -13.92
C SER A 57 -3.13 -3.23 -13.25
N LEU A 58 -1.88 -3.31 -13.70
CA LEU A 58 -0.82 -2.41 -13.26
C LEU A 58 -1.13 -0.94 -13.58
N LYS A 59 -1.60 -0.65 -14.80
CA LYS A 59 -1.97 0.71 -15.22
C LYS A 59 -3.11 1.26 -14.36
N LYS A 60 -4.19 0.49 -14.17
CA LYS A 60 -5.32 0.87 -13.31
C LYS A 60 -4.88 1.13 -11.87
N THR A 61 -4.07 0.24 -11.30
CA THR A 61 -3.52 0.40 -9.95
C THR A 61 -2.72 1.69 -9.82
N SER A 62 -1.90 2.03 -10.82
CA SER A 62 -1.13 3.28 -10.81
C SER A 62 -2.00 4.55 -10.86
N VAL A 63 -3.13 4.50 -11.59
CA VAL A 63 -4.09 5.62 -11.67
C VAL A 63 -4.79 5.80 -10.33
N LEU A 64 -5.30 4.71 -9.76
CA LEU A 64 -5.98 4.72 -8.46
C LEU A 64 -5.06 5.20 -7.34
N GLN A 65 -3.80 4.75 -7.32
CA GLN A 65 -2.81 5.23 -6.36
C GLN A 65 -2.63 6.75 -6.44
N ARG A 66 -2.54 7.32 -7.65
CA ARG A 66 -2.42 8.78 -7.85
C ARG A 66 -3.68 9.51 -7.38
N GLU A 67 -4.86 8.97 -7.63
CA GLU A 67 -6.13 9.56 -7.17
C GLU A 67 -6.25 9.54 -5.65
N ILE A 68 -5.92 8.42 -5.02
CA ILE A 68 -5.90 8.28 -3.57
C ILE A 68 -4.91 9.29 -2.98
N ARG A 69 -3.70 9.43 -3.55
CA ARG A 69 -2.71 10.40 -3.09
C ARG A 69 -3.20 11.85 -3.24
N ARG A 70 -3.81 12.21 -4.37
CA ARG A 70 -4.39 13.56 -4.58
C ARG A 70 -5.47 13.90 -3.56
N ARG A 71 -6.36 12.96 -3.26
CA ARG A 71 -7.41 13.12 -2.24
C ARG A 71 -6.88 13.13 -0.82
N SER A 72 -5.69 12.58 -0.62
CA SER A 72 -4.99 12.51 0.66
C SER A 72 -4.13 13.72 0.98
N HIS A 73 -3.99 14.67 0.04
CA HIS A 73 -3.10 15.83 0.17
C HIS A 73 -3.65 16.96 1.07
N ILE A 74 -4.61 16.65 1.93
CA ILE A 74 -4.79 17.37 3.19
C ILE A 74 -3.85 16.68 4.19
N ASP A 75 -2.66 17.26 4.37
CA ASP A 75 -1.61 16.95 5.36
C ASP A 75 -0.72 15.69 5.22
N VAL A 76 0.03 15.56 4.13
CA VAL A 76 1.38 14.95 4.24
C VAL A 76 2.35 15.69 3.31
N PRO A 77 3.44 16.32 3.81
CA PRO A 77 4.46 16.92 2.95
C PRO A 77 5.15 15.82 2.14
N ASP A 78 5.35 16.12 0.86
CA ASP A 78 6.06 15.30 -0.13
C ASP A 78 7.45 14.94 0.39
N ARG A 79 7.58 13.80 1.06
CA ARG A 79 8.88 13.21 1.34
C ARG A 79 9.24 12.41 0.11
N GLY A 80 10.00 13.04 -0.78
CA GLY A 80 10.60 12.39 -1.93
C GLY A 80 11.09 11.00 -1.56
N ILE A 81 10.77 10.01 -2.39
CA ILE A 81 11.25 8.63 -2.23
C ILE A 81 12.77 8.71 -2.05
N PRO A 82 13.35 8.19 -0.96
CA PRO A 82 14.80 8.12 -0.85
C PRO A 82 15.29 7.26 -2.03
N SER A 83 16.09 7.85 -2.91
CA SER A 83 16.80 7.17 -4.01
C SER A 83 17.82 6.13 -3.51
N HIS A 84 17.91 5.93 -2.19
CA HIS A 84 18.75 4.97 -1.51
C HIS A 84 17.89 3.88 -0.85
N PHE A 85 17.34 2.98 -1.66
CA PHE A 85 17.26 1.60 -1.19
C PHE A 85 18.71 1.12 -1.04
N PRO A 86 19.16 0.68 0.15
CA PRO A 86 20.47 0.06 0.27
C PRO A 86 20.47 -1.20 -0.58
N ARG A 87 21.26 -1.20 -1.67
CA ARG A 87 21.54 -2.37 -2.51
C ARG A 87 22.38 -3.45 -1.81
N HIS A 88 22.68 -3.25 -0.53
CA HIS A 88 23.39 -4.21 0.30
C HIS A 88 22.41 -4.78 1.32
N LEU A 89 21.80 -5.92 0.97
CA LEU A 89 21.45 -6.90 1.99
C LEU A 89 22.76 -7.33 2.66
N PRO A 90 22.85 -7.37 4.01
CA PRO A 90 24.01 -7.94 4.67
C PRO A 90 24.18 -9.39 4.20
N PRO A 91 25.40 -9.84 3.88
CA PRO A 91 25.63 -11.25 3.58
C PRO A 91 25.29 -12.06 4.85
N GLY A 92 24.18 -12.79 4.82
CA GLY A 92 23.68 -13.56 5.96
C GLY A 92 22.18 -13.81 6.02
N THR A 93 21.34 -13.17 5.19
CA THR A 93 19.88 -13.42 5.17
C THR A 93 19.44 -14.57 4.25
N ALA A 94 20.38 -15.26 3.60
CA ALA A 94 20.14 -16.55 2.96
C ALA A 94 20.31 -17.67 4.02
N GLY A 95 19.28 -17.85 4.84
CA GLY A 95 19.26 -18.81 5.93
C GLY A 95 17.84 -19.13 6.37
N TYR A 96 16.99 -19.52 5.42
CA TYR A 96 15.85 -20.38 5.71
C TYR A 96 16.28 -21.78 5.27
N GLU A 97 16.81 -22.56 6.22
CA GLU A 97 16.94 -24.00 6.05
C GLU A 97 15.54 -24.63 6.04
N ALA A 98 15.45 -25.69 5.23
CA ALA A 98 14.29 -26.55 5.05
C ALA A 98 13.96 -27.37 6.30
#